data_AF-A0A6V7KKH0-F1
#
_entry.id   AF-A0A6V7KKH0-F1
#
_cell.length_a   1.000
_cell.length_b   1.000
_cell.length_c   1.000
_cell.angle_alpha   90.00
_cell.angle_beta   90.00
_cell.angle_gamma   90.00
#
_symmetry.space_group_name_H-M   'P 1'
#
loop_
_entity.id
_entity.type
_entity.pdbx_description
1 polymer ?
#
loop_
_entity_poly.entity_id
_entity_poly.type
_entity_poly.pdbx_seq_one_letter_code
_entity_poly.pdbx_strand_id
1 'polypeptide(L)' 'GLPLLVQRSIARQIQLVETIGKGRFGEVWRGRWRGENVAVKIFSSREERSWFREAEIYQTVMLRHDNILGFIAADNK' A
#
# COMPACT_ATOMS: atom_id res chain seq x y z
N GLY A 1 25.43 -7.86 20.70
CA GLY A 1 24.57 -6.88 20.01
C GLY A 1 23.92 -7.59 18.84
N LEU A 2 22.64 -7.91 18.96
CA LEU A 2 21.90 -8.53 17.86
C LEU A 2 21.53 -7.43 16.86
N PRO A 3 21.77 -7.60 15.56
CA PRO A 3 21.25 -6.67 14.57
C PRO A 3 19.74 -6.62 14.77
N LEU A 4 19.20 -5.43 15.01
CA LEU A 4 17.77 -5.20 14.91
C LEU A 4 17.37 -5.69 13.52
N LEU A 5 16.74 -6.86 13.45
CA LEU A 5 16.07 -7.36 12.26
C LEU A 5 15.02 -6.29 11.96
N VAL A 6 15.40 -5.28 11.16
CA VAL A 6 14.47 -4.32 10.61
C VAL A 6 13.52 -5.15 9.79
N GLN A 7 12.38 -5.46 10.40
CA GLN A 7 11.30 -6.21 9.79
C GLN A 7 11.03 -5.47 8.48
N ARG A 8 11.36 -6.10 7.34
CA ARG A 8 11.24 -5.42 6.05
C ARG A 8 9.79 -5.01 5.91
N SER A 9 9.56 -3.71 5.89
CA SER A 9 8.24 -3.14 5.68
C SER A 9 7.65 -3.71 4.38
N ILE A 10 6.32 -3.88 4.31
CA ILE A 10 5.68 -4.56 3.18
C ILE A 10 6.03 -3.87 1.86
N ALA A 11 6.14 -2.53 1.86
CA ALA A 11 6.55 -1.77 0.68
C ALA A 11 7.95 -2.17 0.17
N ARG A 12 8.90 -2.50 1.05
CA ARG A 12 10.25 -2.96 0.66
C ARG A 12 10.27 -4.37 0.07
N GLN A 13 9.20 -5.13 0.21
CA GLN A 13 9.05 -6.47 -0.34
C GLN A 13 8.31 -6.49 -1.68
N ILE A 14 7.70 -5.38 -2.08
CA ILE A 14 6.94 -5.26 -3.33
C ILE A 14 7.86 -4.73 -4.43
N GLN A 15 7.89 -5.43 -5.57
CA GLN A 15 8.53 -4.94 -6.78
C GLN A 15 7.50 -4.16 -7.61
N LEU A 16 7.71 -2.87 -7.83
CA LEU A 16 6.89 -2.07 -8.75
C LEU A 16 7.21 -2.46 -10.20
N VAL A 17 6.16 -2.72 -10.99
CA VAL A 17 6.30 -3.18 -12.38
C VAL A 17 5.98 -2.05 -13.35
N GLU A 18 4.77 -1.50 -13.29
CA GLU A 18 4.33 -0.41 -14.17
C GLU A 18 3.24 0.45 -13.52
N THR A 19 3.08 1.68 -13.99
CA THR A 19 1.97 2.54 -13.59
C THR A 19 0.70 2.14 -14.34
N ILE A 20 -0.38 1.85 -13.62
CA ILE A 20 -1.67 1.44 -14.19
C ILE A 20 -2.74 2.54 -14.07
N GLY A 21 -2.48 3.60 -13.32
CA GLY A 21 -3.37 4.75 -13.24
C GLY A 21 -2.75 5.94 -12.54
N LYS A 22 -3.23 7.14 -12.89
CA LYS A 22 -2.90 8.38 -12.19
C LYS A 22 -4.21 9.04 -11.75
N GLY A 23 -4.33 9.27 -10.46
CA GLY A 23 -5.47 9.94 -9.86
C GLY A 23 -5.10 11.33 -9.35
N ARG A 24 -6.10 12.05 -8.85
CA ARG A 24 -5.93 13.35 -8.21
C ARG A 24 -4.92 13.33 -7.05
N PHE A 25 -4.84 12.20 -6.35
CA PHE A 25 -4.17 12.07 -5.05
C PHE A 25 -2.90 11.20 -5.07
N GLY A 26 -2.48 10.73 -6.24
CA GLY A 26 -1.36 9.81 -6.36
C GLY A 26 -1.40 8.91 -7.58
N GLU A 27 -0.43 8.02 -7.65
CA GLU A 27 -0.27 7.06 -8.74
C GLU A 27 -0.57 5.65 -8.26
N VAL A 28 -1.24 4.87 -9.10
CA VAL A 28 -1.49 3.45 -8.86
C VAL A 28 -0.55 2.64 -9.73
N TRP A 29 0.18 1.75 -9.10
CA TRP A 29 1.16 0.88 -9.72
C TRP A 29 0.71 -0.58 -9.64
N ARG A 30 0.98 -1.34 -10.69
CA ARG A 30 1.02 -2.80 -10.60
C ARG A 30 2.33 -3.21 -9.95
N GLY A 31 2.26 -3.95 -8.86
CA GLY A 31 3.40 -4.53 -8.16
C GLY A 31 3.36 -6.06 -8.17
N ARG A 32 4.50 -6.67 -7.87
CA ARG A 32 4.63 -8.11 -7.61
C ARG A 32 4.99 -8.32 -6.15
N TRP A 33 4.23 -9.15 -5.43
CA TRP A 33 4.52 -9.53 -4.05
C TRP A 33 4.31 -11.03 -3.88
N ARG A 34 5.35 -11.75 -3.46
CA ARG A 34 5.31 -13.22 -3.26
C ARG A 34 4.79 -14.01 -4.48
N GLY A 35 5.07 -13.53 -5.68
CA GLY A 35 4.64 -14.16 -6.93
C GLY A 35 3.28 -13.69 -7.45
N GLU A 36 2.49 -12.97 -6.64
CA GLU A 36 1.17 -12.47 -7.00
C GLU A 36 1.20 -11.02 -7.48
N ASN A 37 0.22 -10.63 -8.31
CA ASN A 37 0.03 -9.24 -8.70
C ASN A 37 -0.72 -8.49 -7.59
N VAL A 38 -0.23 -7.30 -7.25
CA VAL A 38 -0.86 -6.39 -6.27
C VAL A 38 -1.01 -4.99 -6.86
N ALA A 39 -2.01 -4.25 -6.42
CA ALA A 39 -2.12 -2.81 -6.72
C ALA A 39 -1.47 -2.01 -5.57
N VAL A 40 -0.59 -1.07 -5.92
CA VAL A 40 0.09 -0.19 -4.96
C VAL A 40 -0.29 1.24 -5.26
N LYS A 41 -1.05 1.87 -4.36
CA LYS A 41 -1.40 3.29 -4.46
C LYS A 41 -0.38 4.12 -3.68
N ILE A 42 0.42 4.89 -4.40
CA ILE A 42 1.48 5.73 -3.84
C ILE A 42 0.97 7.16 -3.79
N PHE A 43 0.90 7.72 -2.59
CA PHE A 43 0.47 9.09 -2.35
C PHE A 43 1.69 10.02 -2.28
N SER A 44 1.51 11.26 -2.70
CA SER A 44 2.49 12.31 -2.51
C SER A 44 2.61 12.67 -1.02
N SER A 45 3.81 13.04 -0.56
CA SER A 45 4.04 13.53 0.81
C SER A 45 3.22 14.78 1.16
N ARG A 46 2.76 15.54 0.14
CA ARG A 46 1.87 16.70 0.34
C ARG A 46 0.44 16.32 0.74
N GLU A 47 0.10 15.03 0.67
CA GLU A 47 -1.25 14.51 0.91
C GLU A 47 -1.33 13.50 2.05
N GLU A 48 -0.41 13.60 3.01
CA GLU A 48 -0.33 12.74 4.20
C GLU A 48 -1.68 12.60 4.94
N ARG A 49 -2.49 13.67 4.99
CA ARG A 49 -3.85 13.64 5.57
C ARG A 49 -4.82 12.71 4.83
N SER A 50 -4.71 12.64 3.50
CA SER A 50 -5.52 11.73 2.67
C SER A 50 -5.08 10.27 2.87
N TRP A 51 -3.77 10.04 2.94
CA TRP A 51 -3.21 8.72 3.23
C TRP A 51 -3.64 8.21 4.61
N PHE A 52 -3.57 9.06 5.64
CA PHE A 52 -3.95 8.69 7.00
C PHE A 52 -5.43 8.28 7.08
N ARG A 53 -6.33 9.05 6.45
CA ARG A 53 -7.76 8.72 6.41
C ARG A 53 -8.03 7.40 5.67
N GLU A 54 -7.39 7.17 4.53
CA GLU A 54 -7.58 5.95 3.74
C GLU A 54 -7.05 4.73 4.50
N ALA A 55 -5.86 4.84 5.13
CA ALA A 55 -5.28 3.81 5.96
C ALA A 55 -6.15 3.48 7.19
N GLU A 56 -6.72 4.49 7.85
CA GLU A 56 -7.62 4.32 9.00
C GLU A 56 -8.92 3.59 8.61
N ILE A 57 -9.55 3.96 7.50
CA ILE A 57 -10.79 3.33 7.00
C ILE A 57 -10.54 1.85 6.68
N TYR A 58 -9.45 1.54 5.97
CA TYR A 58 -9.18 0.16 5.54
C TYR A 58 -8.66 -0.73 6.68
N GLN A 59 -7.93 -0.19 7.67
CA GLN A 59 -7.41 -0.95 8.81
C GLN A 59 -8.47 -1.20 9.89
N THR A 60 -9.33 -0.23 10.18
CA THR A 60 -10.26 -0.32 11.33
C THR A 60 -11.46 -1.20 11.04
N VAL A 61 -11.93 -1.23 9.79
CA VAL A 61 -13.24 -1.81 9.48
C VAL A 61 -13.15 -3.25 8.94
N MET A 62 -11.94 -3.79 8.67
CA MET A 62 -11.74 -5.11 8.05
C MET A 62 -12.82 -5.41 6.99
N LEU A 63 -13.00 -4.50 6.03
CA LEU A 63 -14.02 -4.58 4.98
C LEU A 63 -13.69 -5.70 3.99
N ARG A 64 -13.76 -6.94 4.48
CA ARG A 64 -13.65 -8.17 3.71
C ARG A 64 -15.02 -8.49 3.17
N HIS A 65 -15.25 -8.04 1.94
CA HIS A 65 -16.48 -8.30 1.21
C HIS A 65 -16.12 -8.45 -0.27
N ASP A 66 -16.79 -9.36 -0.99
CA ASP A 66 -16.44 -9.69 -2.39
C ASP A 66 -16.53 -8.48 -3.33
N ASN A 67 -17.41 -7.52 -3.01
CA ASN A 67 -17.59 -6.28 -3.77
C ASN A 67 -16.77 -5.09 -3.24
N ILE A 68 -15.90 -5.29 -2.24
CA ILE A 68 -15.00 -4.25 -1.71
C ILE A 68 -13.56 -4.67 -1.99
N LEU A 69 -12.74 -3.74 -2.46
CA LEU A 69 -11.34 -4.02 -2.75
C LEU A 69 -10.61 -4.53 -1.49
N GLY A 70 -10.02 -5.71 -1.59
CA GLY A 70 -9.28 -6.34 -0.51
C GLY A 70 -8.05 -5.52 -0.14
N PHE A 71 -8.06 -4.91 1.03
CA PHE A 71 -6.89 -4.23 1.59
C PHE A 71 -5.88 -5.24 2.14
N ILE A 72 -4.61 -5.08 1.75
CA ILE A 72 -3.51 -5.95 2.20
C ILE A 72 -2.71 -5.27 3.29
N ALA A 73 -2.26 -4.04 3.05
CA ALA A 73 -1.41 -3.29 3.96
C ALA A 73 -1.36 -1.81 3.60
N ALA A 74 -1.04 -0.98 4.59
CA ALA A 74 -0.54 0.37 4.43
C ALA A 74 0.83 0.46 5.10
N ASP A 75 1.75 1.18 4.49
CA ASP A 75 3.12 1.29 4.94
C ASP A 75 3.58 2.74 4.76
N ASN A 76 4.13 3.34 5.81
CA ASN A 76 4.81 4.63 5.76
C ASN A 76 6.32 4.40 5.84
N LYS A 77 7.09 5.21 5.11
CA LYS A 77 8.55 5.18 5.22
C LYS A 77 9.02 5.67 6.58
#